data_AF-A0A8J7E939-F1
#
_entry.id   AF-A0A8J7E939-F1
#
_cell.length_a   1.000
_cell.length_b   1.000
_cell.length_c   1.000
_cell.angle_alpha   90.00
_cell.angle_beta   90.00
_cell.angle_gamma   90.00
#
_symmetry.space_group_name_H-M   'P 1'
#
loop_
_entity.id
_entity.type
_entity.pdbx_description
1 polymer ?
#
loop_
_entity_poly.entity_id
_entity_poly.type
_entity_poly.pdbx_seq_one_letter_code
_entity_poly.pdbx_strand_id
1 'polypeptide(L)'
;MNLPEGRFANPKVRDQLSRLCLNGSDKIPKFILGSLRDKLAQGESITYLSFAIALWLRYLNGTDDQGQPLPIDDPMSPLLTEKALIGKDDPTLLLNIEKIFGNLSEPSAFVATVTHHLQQLYALGTWETVSRLLSN
;
A
#
# COMPACT_ATOMS: atom_id res chain seq x y z
N MET A 1 -25.60 8.52 -11.60
CA MET A 1 -24.48 8.36 -10.66
C MET A 1 -23.20 8.54 -11.47
N ASN A 2 -22.54 9.69 -11.37
CA ASN A 2 -21.35 10.00 -12.15
C ASN A 2 -20.15 9.25 -11.56
N LEU A 3 -19.47 8.44 -12.38
CA LEU A 3 -18.31 7.65 -11.99
C LEU A 3 -17.16 8.56 -11.52
N PRO A 4 -16.32 8.13 -10.56
CA PRO A 4 -15.12 8.86 -10.11
C PRO A 4 -14.11 9.14 -11.24
N GLU A 5 -14.13 8.32 -12.28
CA GLU A 5 -13.16 8.30 -13.40
C GLU A 5 -13.00 9.68 -14.07
N GLY A 6 -14.10 10.37 -14.35
CA GLY A 6 -14.08 11.69 -14.99
C GLY A 6 -13.49 12.81 -14.12
N ARG A 7 -13.43 12.62 -12.79
CA ARG A 7 -12.83 13.60 -11.87
C ARG A 7 -11.33 13.41 -11.73
N PHE A 8 -10.84 12.18 -11.72
CA PHE A 8 -9.40 11.88 -11.65
C PHE A 8 -8.68 12.14 -12.96
N ALA A 9 -9.35 11.95 -14.11
CA ALA A 9 -8.80 12.23 -15.43
C ALA A 9 -8.92 13.71 -15.85
N ASN A 10 -9.40 14.61 -14.98
CA ASN A 10 -9.62 16.01 -15.34
C ASN A 10 -8.28 16.77 -15.42
N PRO A 11 -7.78 17.16 -16.61
CA PRO A 11 -6.49 17.82 -16.76
C PRO A 11 -6.44 19.23 -16.12
N LYS A 12 -7.62 19.80 -15.79
CA LYS A 12 -7.73 21.09 -15.09
C LYS A 12 -7.48 20.96 -13.58
N VAL A 13 -7.61 19.75 -13.02
CA VAL A 13 -7.32 19.45 -11.61
C VAL A 13 -5.97 18.73 -11.59
N ARG A 14 -4.89 19.49 -11.59
CA ARG A 14 -3.52 18.98 -11.49
C ARG A 14 -3.18 18.59 -10.06
N ASP A 15 -3.91 17.61 -9.55
CA ASP A 15 -3.63 17.07 -8.23
C ASP A 15 -2.26 16.39 -8.24
N GLN A 16 -1.39 16.79 -7.31
CA GLN A 16 -0.05 16.23 -7.26
C GLN A 16 -0.08 14.92 -6.49
N LEU A 17 0.58 13.89 -7.02
CA LEU A 17 0.72 12.59 -6.34
C LEU A 17 1.31 12.74 -4.93
N SER A 18 2.25 13.68 -4.75
CA SER A 18 2.80 14.04 -3.45
C SER A 18 1.72 14.42 -2.43
N ARG A 19 0.73 15.23 -2.85
CA ARG A 19 -0.40 15.65 -2.00
C ARG A 19 -1.32 14.48 -1.64
N LEU A 20 -1.52 13.54 -2.56
CA LEU A 20 -2.32 12.34 -2.32
C LEU A 20 -1.63 11.39 -1.33
N CYS A 21 -0.30 11.28 -1.38
CA CYS A 21 0.49 10.43 -0.50
C CYS A 21 0.73 11.00 0.90
N LEU A 22 0.44 12.30 1.14
CA LEU A 22 0.56 12.94 2.46
C LEU A 22 -0.15 12.13 3.56
N ASN A 23 0.49 11.96 4.71
CA ASN A 23 -0.11 11.35 5.91
C ASN A 23 -0.70 9.95 5.63
N GLY A 24 0.04 9.12 4.90
CA GLY A 24 -0.37 7.75 4.58
C GLY A 24 -0.71 6.92 5.82
N SER A 25 0.05 7.09 6.92
CA SER A 25 -0.16 6.39 8.19
C SER A 25 -1.56 6.62 8.78
N ASP A 26 -2.14 7.79 8.53
CA ASP A 26 -3.48 8.16 9.02
C ASP A 26 -4.58 7.75 8.03
N LYS A 27 -4.26 7.70 6.73
CA LYS A 27 -5.20 7.42 5.64
C LYS A 27 -5.46 5.92 5.49
N ILE A 28 -4.42 5.09 5.57
CA ILE A 28 -4.53 3.64 5.37
C ILE A 28 -5.53 3.00 6.36
N PRO A 29 -5.47 3.27 7.69
CA PRO A 29 -6.43 2.73 8.63
C PRO A 29 -7.86 3.18 8.36
N LYS A 30 -8.05 4.45 7.98
CA LYS A 30 -9.36 5.07 7.78
C LYS A 30 -10.05 4.62 6.49
N PHE A 31 -9.29 4.42 5.41
CA PHE A 31 -9.87 4.20 4.08
C PHE A 31 -9.74 2.78 3.56
N ILE A 32 -8.79 1.98 4.08
CA ILE A 32 -8.52 0.63 3.56
C ILE A 32 -8.80 -0.43 4.61
N LEU A 33 -8.27 -0.28 5.83
CA LEU A 33 -8.29 -1.36 6.82
C LEU A 33 -9.68 -1.72 7.33
N GLY A 34 -10.65 -0.79 7.28
CA GLY A 34 -12.06 -1.09 7.59
C GLY A 34 -12.63 -2.12 6.61
N SER A 35 -12.64 -1.80 5.32
CA SER A 35 -13.14 -2.69 4.27
C SER A 35 -12.36 -4.01 4.18
N LEU A 36 -11.06 -3.99 4.49
CA LEU A 36 -10.25 -5.21 4.56
C LEU A 36 -10.76 -6.16 5.63
N ARG A 37 -11.03 -5.66 6.84
CA ARG A 37 -11.55 -6.45 7.96
C ARG A 37 -12.94 -7.00 7.64
N ASP A 38 -13.80 -6.19 7.03
CA ASP A 38 -15.14 -6.63 6.62
C ASP A 38 -15.07 -7.80 5.63
N LYS A 39 -14.18 -7.72 4.64
CA LYS A 39 -13.98 -8.79 3.65
C LYS A 39 -13.39 -10.04 4.27
N LEU A 40 -12.41 -9.91 5.17
CA LEU A 40 -11.88 -11.04 5.93
C LEU A 40 -12.97 -11.75 6.72
N ALA A 41 -13.83 -10.99 7.42
CA ALA A 41 -14.94 -11.55 8.20
C ALA A 41 -15.98 -12.28 7.32
N GLN A 42 -16.14 -11.85 6.07
CA GLN A 42 -17.06 -12.46 5.09
C GLN A 42 -16.40 -13.58 4.26
N GLY A 43 -15.11 -13.84 4.44
CA GLY A 43 -14.37 -14.79 3.61
C GLY A 43 -14.23 -14.37 2.14
N GLU A 44 -14.35 -13.07 1.85
CA GLU A 44 -14.25 -12.54 0.50
C GLU A 44 -12.79 -12.26 0.10
N SER A 45 -12.57 -12.10 -1.21
CA SER A 45 -11.26 -11.72 -1.73
C SER A 45 -10.82 -10.34 -1.23
N ILE A 46 -9.62 -10.30 -0.66
CA ILE A 46 -8.91 -9.10 -0.20
C ILE A 46 -7.82 -8.63 -1.17
N THR A 47 -7.66 -9.30 -2.31
CA THR A 47 -6.54 -9.15 -3.24
C THR A 47 -6.20 -7.68 -3.54
N TYR A 48 -7.16 -6.88 -3.98
CA TYR A 48 -6.90 -5.48 -4.35
C TYR A 48 -6.62 -4.57 -3.15
N LEU A 49 -7.23 -4.84 -1.99
CA LEU A 49 -6.97 -4.06 -0.77
C LEU A 49 -5.56 -4.37 -0.23
N SER A 50 -5.17 -5.64 -0.22
CA SER A 50 -3.83 -6.08 0.13
C SER A 50 -2.78 -5.55 -0.85
N PHE A 51 -3.09 -5.49 -2.14
CA PHE A 51 -2.21 -4.91 -3.14
C PHE A 51 -1.99 -3.40 -2.93
N ALA A 52 -3.06 -2.64 -2.62
CA ALA A 52 -2.94 -1.22 -2.29
C ALA A 52 -2.06 -0.98 -1.05
N ILE A 53 -2.16 -1.85 -0.05
CA ILE A 53 -1.28 -1.82 1.13
C ILE A 53 0.16 -2.13 0.73
N ALA A 54 0.40 -3.18 -0.07
CA ALA A 54 1.74 -3.54 -0.54
C ALA A 54 2.42 -2.41 -1.34
N LEU A 55 1.67 -1.70 -2.20
CA LEU A 55 2.16 -0.51 -2.90
C LEU A 55 2.60 0.58 -1.92
N TRP A 56 1.80 0.85 -0.88
CA TRP A 56 2.17 1.81 0.14
C TRP A 56 3.43 1.36 0.91
N LEU A 57 3.55 0.09 1.28
CA LEU A 57 4.75 -0.42 1.94
C LEU A 57 5.99 -0.29 1.04
N ARG A 58 5.87 -0.59 -0.26
CA ARG A 58 6.96 -0.40 -1.24
C ARG A 58 7.35 1.07 -1.40
N TYR A 59 6.37 1.97 -1.37
CA TYR A 59 6.58 3.42 -1.41
C TYR A 59 7.37 3.92 -0.20
N LEU A 60 7.12 3.38 1.01
CA LEU A 60 7.85 3.75 2.24
C LEU A 60 9.35 3.44 2.18
N ASN A 61 9.84 2.66 1.20
CA ASN A 61 11.27 2.49 0.93
C ASN A 61 11.93 3.78 0.37
N GLY A 62 11.14 4.82 0.06
CA GLY A 62 11.65 6.14 -0.31
C GLY A 62 12.28 6.22 -1.69
N THR A 63 12.04 5.23 -2.56
CA THR A 63 12.55 5.20 -3.92
C THR A 63 11.53 4.60 -4.89
N ASP A 64 11.48 5.13 -6.10
CA ASP A 64 10.66 4.57 -7.19
C ASP A 64 11.31 3.32 -7.82
N ASP A 65 10.70 2.81 -8.89
CA ASP A 65 11.19 1.62 -9.61
C ASP A 65 12.46 1.91 -10.44
N GLN A 66 12.84 3.18 -10.61
CA GLN A 66 14.09 3.60 -11.26
C GLN A 66 15.17 3.96 -10.23
N GLY A 67 14.90 3.75 -8.94
CA GLY A 67 15.79 4.11 -7.83
C GLY A 67 15.88 5.60 -7.56
N GLN A 68 14.99 6.42 -8.14
CA GLN A 68 14.96 7.85 -7.84
C GLN A 68 14.32 8.09 -6.47
N PRO A 69 14.80 9.07 -5.69
CA PRO A 69 14.24 9.38 -4.38
C PRO A 69 12.76 9.78 -4.44
N LEU A 70 11.97 9.21 -3.55
CA LEU A 70 10.59 9.58 -3.27
C LEU A 70 10.49 10.14 -1.84
N PRO A 71 10.20 11.44 -1.66
CA PRO A 71 10.06 12.02 -0.33
C PRO A 71 8.80 11.49 0.36
N ILE A 72 8.95 10.98 1.58
CA ILE A 72 7.85 10.47 2.40
C ILE A 72 7.42 11.56 3.38
N ASP A 73 6.32 12.24 3.06
CA ASP A 73 5.72 13.25 3.92
C ASP A 73 4.62 12.63 4.80
N ASP A 74 5.06 12.18 5.97
CA ASP A 74 4.26 11.51 6.98
C ASP A 74 4.86 11.77 8.37
N PRO A 75 4.06 12.06 9.42
CA PRO A 75 4.57 12.26 10.78
C PRO A 75 5.30 11.03 11.35
N MET A 76 4.96 9.83 10.89
CA MET A 76 5.61 8.58 11.26
C MET A 76 6.71 8.18 10.27
N SER A 77 7.05 9.02 9.29
CA SER A 77 8.03 8.71 8.24
C SER A 77 9.35 8.16 8.78
N PRO A 78 10.00 8.69 9.84
CA PRO A 78 11.30 8.15 10.28
C PRO A 78 11.23 6.66 10.64
N LEU A 79 10.19 6.27 11.39
CA LEU A 79 9.94 4.89 11.80
C LEU A 79 9.55 4.00 10.61
N LEU A 80 8.67 4.52 9.76
CA LEU A 80 8.14 3.78 8.61
C LEU A 80 9.22 3.49 7.57
N THR A 81 10.04 4.49 7.23
CA THR A 81 11.13 4.32 6.27
C THR A 81 12.22 3.40 6.82
N GLU A 82 12.56 3.54 8.11
CA GLU A 82 13.52 2.64 8.77
C GLU A 82 13.08 1.17 8.65
N LYS A 83 11.82 0.89 9.03
CA LYS A 83 11.27 -0.47 8.97
C LYS A 83 11.15 -0.99 7.53
N ALA A 84 10.79 -0.13 6.58
CA ALA A 84 10.73 -0.49 5.16
C ALA A 84 12.11 -0.86 4.60
N LEU A 85 13.15 -0.09 4.95
CA LEU A 85 14.52 -0.35 4.51
C LEU A 85 15.09 -1.65 5.10
N ILE A 86 14.78 -1.94 6.37
CA ILE A 86 15.21 -3.17 7.04
C ILE A 86 14.45 -4.39 6.47
N GLY A 87 13.12 -4.30 6.37
CA GLY A 87 12.27 -5.41 5.95
C GLY A 87 12.32 -5.71 4.46
N LYS A 88 12.55 -4.68 3.62
CA LYS A 88 12.54 -4.78 2.15
C LYS A 88 11.24 -5.41 1.64
N ASP A 89 11.31 -6.62 1.10
CA ASP A 89 10.20 -7.40 0.56
C ASP A 89 9.46 -8.24 1.63
N ASP A 90 9.96 -8.25 2.87
CA ASP A 90 9.25 -8.76 4.03
C ASP A 90 8.46 -7.63 4.73
N PRO A 91 7.12 -7.66 4.69
CA PRO A 91 6.29 -6.61 5.28
C PRO A 91 6.17 -6.71 6.82
N THR A 92 6.69 -7.76 7.46
CA THR A 92 6.41 -8.09 8.86
C THR A 92 6.70 -6.92 9.81
N LEU A 93 7.84 -6.25 9.66
CA LEU A 93 8.22 -5.13 10.55
C LEU A 93 7.26 -3.94 10.46
N LEU A 94 6.67 -3.70 9.28
CA LEU A 94 5.69 -2.65 9.04
C LEU A 94 4.29 -3.06 9.51
N LEU A 95 3.88 -4.31 9.21
CA LEU A 95 2.59 -4.83 9.65
C LEU A 95 2.49 -4.94 11.17
N ASN A 96 3.61 -5.12 11.87
CA ASN A 96 3.68 -5.12 13.33
C ASN A 96 3.55 -3.73 13.98
N ILE A 97 3.35 -2.66 13.21
CA ILE A 97 3.06 -1.33 13.77
C ILE A 97 1.59 -1.31 14.21
N GLU A 98 1.34 -1.71 15.46
CA GLU A 98 -0.02 -1.83 16.03
C GLU A 98 -0.86 -0.55 15.90
N LYS A 99 -0.23 0.62 15.99
CA LYS A 99 -0.91 1.92 15.82
C LYS A 99 -1.61 2.04 14.45
N ILE A 100 -1.11 1.37 13.42
CA ILE A 100 -1.64 1.40 12.06
C ILE A 100 -2.50 0.14 11.82
N PHE A 101 -1.95 -1.04 12.08
CA PHE A 101 -2.55 -2.30 11.66
C PHE A 101 -3.37 -3.01 12.75
N GLY A 102 -3.21 -2.63 14.03
CA GLY A 102 -3.81 -3.34 15.15
C GLY A 102 -3.36 -4.80 15.17
N ASN A 103 -4.32 -5.73 15.33
CA ASN A 103 -4.10 -7.17 15.37
C ASN A 103 -3.99 -7.86 13.99
N LEU A 104 -3.87 -7.10 12.90
CA LEU A 104 -3.71 -7.67 11.55
C LEU A 104 -2.29 -8.20 11.28
N SER A 105 -1.37 -8.04 12.23
CA SER A 105 0.01 -8.54 12.17
C SER A 105 0.14 -10.06 12.32
N GLU A 106 -0.89 -10.73 12.83
CA GLU A 106 -0.85 -12.18 13.03
C GLU A 106 -0.77 -12.94 11.69
N PRO A 107 -0.03 -14.07 11.62
CA PRO A 107 0.01 -14.92 10.45
C PRO A 107 -1.40 -15.25 9.95
N SER A 108 -1.74 -14.75 8.77
CA SER A 108 -3.09 -14.78 8.23
C SER A 108 -3.08 -14.71 6.71
N ALA A 109 -4.23 -14.96 6.08
CA ALA A 109 -4.40 -14.76 4.63
C ALA A 109 -4.04 -13.33 4.21
N PHE A 110 -4.26 -12.34 5.09
CA PHE A 110 -3.87 -10.96 4.84
C PHE A 110 -2.35 -10.79 4.75
N VAL A 111 -1.60 -11.23 5.77
CA VAL A 111 -0.13 -11.14 5.79
C VAL A 111 0.44 -11.86 4.57
N ALA A 112 -0.01 -13.09 4.29
CA ALA A 112 0.46 -13.86 3.13
C ALA A 112 0.20 -13.14 1.79
N THR A 113 -0.97 -12.53 1.63
CA THR A 113 -1.34 -11.82 0.39
C THR A 113 -0.52 -10.54 0.22
N VAL A 114 -0.31 -9.77 1.30
CA VAL A 114 0.54 -8.56 1.26
C VAL A 114 1.99 -8.93 0.96
N THR A 115 2.54 -9.97 1.61
CA THR A 115 3.90 -10.45 1.34
C THR A 115 4.06 -10.85 -0.11
N HIS A 116 3.13 -11.64 -0.66
CA HIS A 116 3.18 -12.03 -2.06
C HIS A 116 3.22 -10.82 -3.00
N HIS A 117 2.31 -9.86 -2.82
CA HIS A 117 2.28 -8.66 -3.66
C HIS A 117 3.54 -7.79 -3.50
N LEU A 118 4.03 -7.62 -2.27
CA LEU A 118 5.22 -6.84 -2.01
C LEU A 118 6.44 -7.46 -2.70
N GLN A 119 6.60 -8.79 -2.61
CA GLN A 119 7.66 -9.52 -3.31
C GLN A 119 7.56 -9.36 -4.83
N GLN A 120 6.35 -9.42 -5.41
CA GLN A 120 6.18 -9.15 -6.85
C GLN A 120 6.59 -7.71 -7.21
N LEU A 121 6.24 -6.72 -6.39
CA LEU A 121 6.64 -5.33 -6.63
C LEU A 121 8.16 -5.15 -6.60
N TYR A 122 8.87 -5.81 -5.68
CA TYR A 122 10.34 -5.77 -5.66
C TYR A 122 10.98 -6.52 -6.84
N ALA A 123 10.39 -7.63 -7.28
CA ALA A 123 10.95 -8.47 -8.33
C ALA A 123 10.67 -7.95 -9.75
N LEU A 124 9.49 -7.39 -9.98
CA LEU A 124 8.97 -7.06 -11.32
C LEU A 124 8.76 -5.56 -11.54
N GLY A 125 8.71 -4.78 -10.47
CA GLY A 125 8.26 -3.39 -10.50
C GLY A 125 6.74 -3.25 -10.56
N THR A 126 6.29 -2.02 -10.43
CA THR A 126 4.88 -1.66 -10.25
C THR A 126 4.04 -2.01 -11.48
N TRP A 127 4.47 -1.60 -12.67
CA TRP A 127 3.68 -1.75 -13.89
C TRP A 127 3.40 -3.21 -14.26
N GLU A 128 4.44 -4.04 -14.24
CA GLU A 128 4.31 -5.46 -14.55
C GLU A 128 3.43 -6.17 -13.51
N THR A 129 3.60 -5.84 -12.23
CA THR A 129 2.76 -6.41 -11.16
C THR A 129 1.28 -6.04 -11.33
N VAL A 130 0.97 -4.78 -11.66
CA VAL A 130 -0.40 -4.34 -11.97
C VAL A 130 -0.96 -5.08 -13.19
N SER A 131 -0.17 -5.18 -14.26
CA SER A 131 -0.58 -5.83 -15.51
C SER A 131 -0.97 -7.29 -15.27
N ARG A 132 -0.16 -8.02 -14.49
CA ARG A 132 -0.47 -9.41 -14.08
C ARG A 132 -1.71 -9.50 -13.21
N LEU A 133 -1.88 -8.57 -12.27
CA LEU A 133 -3.03 -8.56 -11.38
C LEU A 133 -4.35 -8.40 -12.14
N LEU A 134 -4.37 -7.56 -13.18
CA LEU A 134 -5.55 -7.28 -13.99
C LEU A 134 -5.82 -8.33 -15.08
N SER A 135 -4.85 -9.21 -15.36
CA SER A 135 -4.97 -10.27 -16.37
C SER A 135 -5.48 -11.61 -15.80
N ASN A 136 -5.72 -11.68 -14.48
CA ASN A 136 -6.29 -12.82 -13.76
C ASN A 136 -7.79 -12.63 -13.55
#